data_AF-A0ABD6BP60-F1
#
_entry.id   AF-A0ABD6BP60-F1
#
_cell.length_a   1.000
_cell.length_b   1.000
_cell.length_c   1.000
_cell.angle_alpha   90.00
_cell.angle_beta   90.00
_cell.angle_gamma   90.00
#
_symmetry.space_group_name_H-M   'P 1'
#
loop_
_entity.id
_entity.type
_entity.pdbx_description
1 polymer ?
#
loop_
_entity_poly.entity_id
_entity_poly.type
_entity_poly.pdbx_seq_one_letter_code
_entity_poly.pdbx_strand_id
1 'polypeptide(L)'
;MLGGKLATATAIKAVVAVLGVVSVSVGGAWALGIIGAPSVVGVDNGFGPVNESTTTIESEITVNNPNPFGVRLGGLSIDYAVEMNGVRMATGGREGLGLNASGNSTIPVTTLMSNDRIPPWWTSHVANGENTTLVIDASIHSDLLGREFNPQVTRNVNTNIIGGFNSDEDRPIDIDEPAAPSPVLWLNSTSGSWGEVSNDTTEIDTAFELYNPNPTPIAISEIGYEIRMNNVTMGAGATDSTVTIRPGELETVRATTALQNENLDEWWVSHLRNDQTTRLEVEFYARVDLSAIGGGTIEIPLDSIERTIETDIFGQESAGDTGGSDGGTTTPTPADDDTTTATPTPTETDTLLAVDGPTA
;
A
#
# COMPACT_ATOMS: atom_id res chain seq x y z
N MET A 1 -27.74 0.70 42.03
CA MET A 1 -26.32 0.29 42.09
C MET A 1 -26.08 -0.68 40.94
N LEU A 2 -25.65 -0.18 39.78
CA LEU A 2 -25.10 -1.02 38.72
C LEU A 2 -23.71 -0.46 38.42
N GLY A 3 -22.69 -1.22 38.82
CA GLY A 3 -21.30 -0.89 38.55
C GLY A 3 -20.94 -1.30 37.14
N GLY A 4 -20.74 -0.32 36.27
CA GLY A 4 -20.06 -0.51 34.98
C GLY A 4 -18.59 -0.78 35.26
N LYS A 5 -18.11 -1.97 34.87
CA LYS A 5 -16.69 -2.26 34.80
C LYS A 5 -16.12 -1.45 33.63
N LEU A 6 -15.36 -0.40 33.96
CA LEU A 6 -14.41 0.20 33.03
C LEU A 6 -13.43 -0.90 32.63
N ALA A 7 -13.52 -1.34 31.37
CA ALA A 7 -12.48 -2.17 30.78
C ALA A 7 -11.23 -1.31 30.67
N THR A 8 -10.23 -1.61 31.49
CA THR A 8 -8.87 -1.09 31.35
C THR A 8 -8.32 -1.54 30.00
N ALA A 9 -8.32 -0.66 29.01
CA ALA A 9 -7.66 -0.87 27.73
C ALA A 9 -6.17 -1.13 28.00
N THR A 10 -5.71 -2.33 27.70
CA THR A 10 -4.32 -2.72 27.94
C THR A 10 -3.50 -2.27 26.73
N ALA A 11 -2.64 -1.26 26.92
CA ALA A 11 -1.70 -0.82 25.90
C ALA A 11 -0.64 -1.90 25.67
N ILE A 12 -0.75 -2.65 24.57
CA ILE A 12 0.26 -3.62 24.15
C ILE A 12 1.31 -2.86 23.33
N LYS A 13 2.60 -3.09 23.64
CA LYS A 13 3.72 -2.54 22.88
C LYS A 13 3.86 -3.33 21.57
N ALA A 14 3.45 -2.75 20.45
CA ALA A 14 4.05 -3.08 19.16
C ALA A 14 5.40 -2.35 19.13
N VAL A 15 6.50 -3.08 18.93
CA VAL A 15 7.85 -2.48 18.80
C VAL A 15 8.33 -2.84 17.40
N VAL A 16 8.01 -1.98 16.43
CA VAL A 16 8.57 -2.06 15.10
C VAL A 16 9.68 -1.01 15.02
N ALA A 17 10.92 -1.44 15.24
CA ALA A 17 12.10 -0.59 15.08
C ALA A 17 12.50 -0.58 13.60
N VAL A 18 12.29 0.56 12.92
CA VAL A 18 12.72 0.77 11.53
C VAL A 18 13.96 1.66 11.53
N LEU A 19 15.08 1.16 11.00
CA LEU A 19 16.35 1.89 10.84
C LEU A 19 16.37 2.60 9.48
N GLY A 20 16.17 3.91 9.46
CA GLY A 20 16.19 4.76 8.26
C GLY A 20 17.32 5.77 8.29
N VAL A 21 18.42 5.52 7.58
CA VAL A 21 19.51 6.50 7.40
C VAL A 21 19.12 7.52 6.33
N VAL A 22 18.52 8.64 6.72
CA VAL A 22 18.33 9.80 5.82
C VAL A 22 19.51 10.76 5.98
N SER A 23 20.51 10.66 5.10
CA SER A 23 21.62 11.61 5.01
C SER A 23 21.24 12.86 4.21
N VAL A 24 20.54 13.83 4.83
CA VAL A 24 20.38 15.18 4.24
C VAL A 24 21.64 16.01 4.52
N SER A 25 22.59 15.99 3.59
CA SER A 25 23.76 16.88 3.64
C SER A 25 23.38 18.27 3.16
N VAL A 26 23.06 19.19 4.07
CA VAL A 26 22.88 20.60 3.71
C VAL A 26 24.26 21.25 3.53
N GLY A 27 24.74 21.25 2.28
CA GLY A 27 25.92 22.00 1.86
C GLY A 27 25.60 23.50 1.74
N GLY A 28 26.06 24.30 2.70
CA GLY A 28 26.04 25.77 2.63
C GLY A 28 27.37 26.35 3.09
N ALA A 29 28.05 27.08 2.19
CA ALA A 29 29.41 27.59 2.34
C ALA A 29 29.61 28.49 3.57
N TRP A 30 30.66 28.19 4.35
CA TRP A 30 31.17 29.06 5.42
C TRP A 30 32.39 29.83 4.93
N ALA A 31 32.20 31.10 4.63
CA ALA A 31 33.25 32.10 4.76
C ALA A 31 33.10 32.73 6.16
N LEU A 32 34.18 32.62 6.96
CA LEU A 32 34.44 33.32 8.24
C LEU A 32 34.02 32.60 9.55
N GLY A 33 34.91 31.72 10.04
CA GLY A 33 35.20 31.56 11.48
C GLY A 33 34.69 30.30 12.20
N ILE A 34 35.62 29.38 12.55
CA ILE A 34 35.73 28.34 13.61
C ILE A 34 34.47 27.55 14.12
N ILE A 35 33.24 27.99 13.91
CA ILE A 35 32.00 27.37 14.41
C ILE A 35 31.17 26.86 13.22
N GLY A 36 30.94 25.56 13.13
CA GLY A 36 30.04 24.95 12.16
C GLY A 36 28.60 24.89 12.66
N ALA A 37 27.60 24.94 11.78
CA ALA A 37 26.21 24.77 12.17
C ALA A 37 25.89 23.28 12.43
N PRO A 38 25.12 22.94 13.47
CA PRO A 38 24.58 21.59 13.60
C PRO A 38 23.70 21.22 12.40
N SER A 39 23.66 19.93 12.05
CA SER A 39 22.83 19.41 10.96
C SER A 39 22.14 18.10 11.37
N VAL A 40 20.94 17.84 10.84
CA VAL A 40 20.30 16.54 10.97
C VAL A 40 20.96 15.57 9.99
N VAL A 41 21.39 14.41 10.49
CA VAL A 41 22.08 13.38 9.70
C VAL A 41 21.32 12.06 9.64
N GLY A 42 20.20 11.94 10.37
CA GLY A 42 19.30 10.78 10.32
C GLY A 42 18.00 11.05 11.07
N VAL A 43 16.93 10.43 10.61
CA VAL A 43 15.61 10.42 11.27
C VAL A 43 15.05 9.00 11.15
N ASP A 44 14.98 8.31 12.28
CA ASP A 44 14.34 7.00 12.39
C ASP A 44 12.91 7.19 12.91
N ASN A 45 11.94 6.44 12.38
CA ASN A 45 10.54 6.52 12.81
C ASN A 45 9.99 5.11 13.01
N GLY A 46 9.20 4.91 14.05
CA GLY A 46 8.51 3.67 14.32
C GLY A 46 7.15 3.91 14.94
N PHE A 47 6.25 2.93 14.80
CA PHE A 47 5.01 2.92 15.55
C PHE A 47 5.28 2.41 16.97
N GLY A 48 4.81 3.17 17.95
CA GLY A 48 4.80 2.81 19.35
C GLY A 48 3.43 2.24 19.78
N PRO A 49 3.03 2.45 21.05
CA PRO A 49 1.73 1.98 21.54
C PRO A 49 0.55 2.55 20.73
N VAL A 50 -0.39 1.67 20.41
CA VAL A 50 -1.60 1.99 19.64
C VAL A 50 -2.87 1.51 20.36
N ASN A 51 -3.88 2.37 20.39
CA ASN A 51 -5.23 2.09 20.86
C ASN A 51 -6.27 2.67 19.88
N GLU A 52 -7.55 2.47 20.17
CA GLU A 52 -8.70 2.87 19.33
C GLU A 52 -8.67 4.35 18.92
N SER A 53 -8.23 5.25 19.79
CA SER A 53 -8.25 6.70 19.54
C SER A 53 -6.92 7.29 19.09
N THR A 54 -5.80 6.64 19.44
CA THR A 54 -4.47 7.23 19.33
C THR A 54 -3.43 6.21 18.90
N THR A 55 -2.61 6.60 17.94
CA THR A 55 -1.39 5.90 17.53
C THR A 55 -0.18 6.72 17.97
N THR A 56 0.77 6.10 18.66
CA THR A 56 2.04 6.74 19.01
C THR A 56 3.04 6.54 17.87
N ILE A 57 3.72 7.61 17.48
CA ILE A 57 4.88 7.56 16.59
C ILE A 57 6.10 7.93 17.43
N GLU A 58 7.08 7.03 17.47
CA GLU A 58 8.36 7.22 18.14
C GLU A 58 9.40 7.54 17.07
N SER A 59 10.03 8.70 17.18
CA SER A 59 11.05 9.16 16.25
C SER A 59 12.38 9.38 16.96
N GLU A 60 13.48 8.98 16.32
CA GLU A 60 14.83 9.28 16.78
C GLU A 60 15.53 10.18 15.77
N ILE A 61 15.80 11.43 16.17
CA ILE A 61 16.46 12.41 15.31
C ILE A 61 17.94 12.46 15.67
N THR A 62 18.82 12.13 14.73
CA THR A 62 20.27 12.23 14.91
C THR A 62 20.78 13.57 14.39
N VAL A 63 21.34 14.38 15.29
CA VAL A 63 21.91 15.70 14.99
C VAL A 63 23.43 15.64 15.14
N ASN A 64 24.17 16.03 14.11
CA ASN A 64 25.62 16.23 14.17
C ASN A 64 25.94 17.66 14.59
N ASN A 65 26.73 17.82 15.65
CA ASN A 65 27.32 19.10 16.05
C ASN A 65 28.80 19.13 15.65
N PRO A 66 29.21 19.86 14.60
CA PRO A 66 30.61 19.90 14.16
C PRO A 66 31.53 20.70 15.10
N ASN A 67 30.97 21.37 16.12
CA ASN A 67 31.74 22.20 17.04
C ASN A 67 32.41 21.36 18.14
N PRO A 68 33.67 21.62 18.52
CA PRO A 68 34.42 20.85 19.52
C PRO A 68 33.96 21.06 20.97
N PHE A 69 32.88 21.81 21.19
CA PHE A 69 32.30 22.08 22.52
C PHE A 69 30.80 21.72 22.49
N GLY A 70 30.33 21.09 23.57
CA GLY A 70 28.90 20.84 23.77
C GLY A 70 28.14 22.15 23.95
N VAL A 71 27.12 22.37 23.13
CA VAL A 71 26.28 23.57 23.22
C VAL A 71 25.15 23.30 24.21
N ARG A 72 25.42 23.56 25.49
CA ARG A 72 24.38 23.70 26.52
C ARG A 72 23.96 25.16 26.63
N LEU A 73 23.47 25.72 25.54
CA LEU A 73 22.87 27.04 25.52
C LEU A 73 21.42 26.80 25.13
N GLY A 74 20.50 27.29 25.95
CA GLY A 74 19.08 26.95 25.87
C GLY A 74 18.54 27.04 24.44
N GLY A 75 17.67 26.09 24.11
CA GLY A 75 16.72 26.24 23.04
C GLY A 75 17.20 25.75 21.68
N LEU A 76 17.35 24.43 21.54
CA LEU A 76 16.82 23.81 20.33
C LEU A 76 15.33 23.53 20.57
N SER A 77 14.49 24.05 19.69
CA SER A 77 13.12 23.56 19.54
C SER A 77 13.01 22.80 18.24
N ILE A 78 12.25 21.71 18.27
CA ILE A 78 11.91 20.92 17.10
C ILE A 78 10.40 20.85 17.08
N ASP A 79 9.80 21.30 15.99
CA ASP A 79 8.43 20.98 15.62
C ASP A 79 8.47 19.90 14.53
N TYR A 80 7.51 19.00 14.55
CA TYR A 80 7.47 17.82 13.69
C TYR A 80 6.04 17.57 13.21
N ALA A 81 5.87 17.27 11.94
CA ALA A 81 4.57 16.98 11.33
C ALA A 81 4.67 15.79 10.38
N VAL A 82 3.66 14.92 10.44
CA VAL A 82 3.47 13.80 9.51
C VAL A 82 2.21 14.04 8.71
N GLU A 83 2.35 13.99 7.39
CA GLU A 83 1.24 14.10 6.45
C GLU A 83 1.20 12.88 5.53
N MET A 84 0.00 12.36 5.27
CA MET A 84 -0.22 11.27 4.33
C MET A 84 -1.24 11.74 3.31
N ASN A 85 -0.84 11.90 2.04
CA ASN A 85 -1.65 12.53 1.00
C ASN A 85 -2.17 13.94 1.38
N GLY A 86 -1.37 14.70 2.12
CA GLY A 86 -1.74 16.02 2.63
C GLY A 86 -2.71 16.01 3.83
N VAL A 87 -3.12 14.83 4.30
CA VAL A 87 -3.85 14.70 5.58
C VAL A 87 -2.84 14.78 6.71
N ARG A 88 -2.94 15.82 7.55
CA ARG A 88 -2.11 15.97 8.74
C ARG A 88 -2.46 14.89 9.76
N MET A 89 -1.64 13.86 9.83
CA MET A 89 -1.82 12.71 10.71
C MET A 89 -1.41 13.07 12.13
N ALA A 90 -0.22 13.67 12.27
CA ALA A 90 0.38 13.91 13.56
C ALA A 90 1.16 15.22 13.58
N THR A 91 1.16 15.88 14.73
CA THR A 91 2.04 17.02 15.02
C THR A 91 2.66 16.83 16.39
N GLY A 92 3.96 16.99 16.49
CA GLY A 92 4.72 16.89 17.72
C GLY A 92 5.69 18.04 17.83
N GLY A 93 6.24 18.23 19.02
CA GLY A 93 7.30 19.20 19.20
C GLY A 93 8.00 19.04 20.54
N ARG A 94 9.23 19.54 20.62
CA ARG A 94 10.03 19.51 21.84
C ARG A 94 10.94 20.72 21.91
N GLU A 95 10.88 21.42 23.02
CA GLU A 95 11.72 22.58 23.32
C GLU A 95 12.81 22.24 24.34
N GLY A 96 13.80 23.13 24.47
CA GLY A 96 14.81 23.06 25.53
C GLY A 96 15.79 21.90 25.37
N LEU A 97 15.97 21.40 24.14
CA LEU A 97 16.91 20.33 23.84
C LEU A 97 18.36 20.83 23.99
N GLY A 98 19.16 20.12 24.78
CA GLY A 98 20.58 20.40 24.97
C GLY A 98 21.44 19.41 24.19
N LEU A 99 22.34 19.89 23.34
CA LEU A 99 23.35 19.05 22.70
C LEU A 99 24.53 18.89 23.66
N ASN A 100 24.58 17.71 24.30
CA ASN A 100 25.49 17.47 25.42
C ASN A 100 26.97 17.32 24.99
N ALA A 101 27.27 17.15 23.70
CA ALA A 101 28.62 16.90 23.19
C ALA A 101 28.82 17.38 21.73
N SER A 102 30.08 17.43 21.29
CA SER A 102 30.47 17.48 19.89
C SER A 102 30.15 16.15 19.19
N GLY A 103 29.82 16.17 17.89
CA GLY A 103 29.48 14.98 17.10
C GLY A 103 27.99 14.64 17.09
N ASN A 104 27.66 13.37 16.82
CA ASN A 104 26.27 12.92 16.70
C ASN A 104 25.58 12.82 18.06
N SER A 105 24.36 13.32 18.15
CA SER A 105 23.46 13.21 19.30
C SER A 105 22.09 12.77 18.81
N THR A 106 21.51 11.74 19.45
CA THR A 106 20.17 11.24 19.15
C THR A 106 19.15 11.85 20.09
N ILE A 107 18.06 12.38 19.52
CA ILE A 107 16.99 13.06 20.25
C ILE A 107 15.70 12.26 20.04
N PRO A 108 15.17 11.62 21.09
CA PRO A 108 13.88 10.95 20.99
C PRO A 108 12.75 11.99 21.01
N VAL A 109 11.82 11.82 20.07
CA VAL A 109 10.59 12.59 19.93
C VAL A 109 9.43 11.61 19.92
N THR A 110 8.40 11.91 20.70
CA THR A 110 7.16 11.12 20.71
C THR A 110 6.04 12.00 20.18
N THR A 111 5.37 11.52 19.15
CA THR A 111 4.26 12.21 18.51
C THR A 111 3.00 11.36 18.67
N LEU A 112 1.87 12.00 18.97
CA LEU A 112 0.57 11.33 19.04
C LEU A 112 -0.24 11.66 17.79
N MET A 113 -0.65 10.63 17.08
CA MET A 113 -1.57 10.69 15.95
C MET A 113 -2.98 10.36 16.44
N SER A 114 -3.97 11.19 16.09
CA SER A 114 -5.38 10.88 16.34
C SER A 114 -5.89 9.96 15.25
N ASN A 115 -6.52 8.85 15.64
CA ASN A 115 -7.04 7.85 14.72
C ASN A 115 -8.24 8.35 13.88
N ASP A 116 -8.90 9.43 14.30
CA ASP A 116 -9.94 10.11 13.50
C ASP A 116 -9.41 10.65 12.15
N ARG A 117 -8.08 10.69 11.97
CA ARG A 117 -7.42 11.04 10.70
C ARG A 117 -7.33 9.87 9.73
N ILE A 118 -7.59 8.64 10.17
CA ILE A 118 -7.49 7.44 9.33
C ILE A 118 -8.57 7.42 8.24
N PRO A 119 -9.87 7.65 8.50
CA PRO A 119 -10.87 7.69 7.43
C PRO A 119 -10.56 8.70 6.31
N PRO A 120 -10.24 9.99 6.57
CA PRO A 120 -9.92 10.91 5.49
C PRO A 120 -8.62 10.55 4.76
N TRP A 121 -7.62 10.00 5.47
CA TRP A 121 -6.42 9.47 4.81
C TRP A 121 -6.75 8.29 3.89
N TRP A 122 -7.52 7.31 4.38
CA TRP A 122 -7.94 6.13 3.62
C TRP A 122 -8.68 6.52 2.34
N THR A 123 -9.67 7.42 2.43
CA THR A 123 -10.39 7.94 1.27
C THR A 123 -9.42 8.54 0.24
N SER A 124 -8.44 9.33 0.69
CA SER A 124 -7.42 9.90 -0.20
C SER A 124 -6.50 8.84 -0.83
N HIS A 125 -6.17 7.79 -0.08
CA HIS A 125 -5.31 6.70 -0.54
C HIS A 125 -6.00 5.90 -1.65
N VAL A 126 -7.26 5.50 -1.43
CA VAL A 126 -8.08 4.79 -2.43
C VAL A 126 -8.31 5.66 -3.67
N ALA A 127 -8.68 6.93 -3.48
CA ALA A 127 -8.89 7.87 -4.59
C ALA A 127 -7.63 8.11 -5.45
N ASN A 128 -6.45 7.95 -4.84
CA ASN A 128 -5.16 8.03 -5.52
C ASN A 128 -4.69 6.68 -6.09
N GLY A 129 -5.58 5.70 -6.25
CA GLY A 129 -5.26 4.38 -6.80
C GLY A 129 -4.36 3.57 -5.88
N GLU A 130 -4.68 3.58 -4.58
CA GLU A 130 -3.91 2.88 -3.54
C GLU A 130 -2.47 3.38 -3.40
N ASN A 131 -2.30 4.69 -3.54
CA ASN A 131 -1.03 5.38 -3.36
C ASN A 131 -1.12 6.43 -2.25
N THR A 132 -0.18 6.36 -1.31
CA THR A 132 0.02 7.38 -0.29
C THR A 132 1.38 8.03 -0.45
N THR A 133 1.42 9.35 -0.61
CA THR A 133 2.64 10.14 -0.40
C THR A 133 2.73 10.54 1.06
N LEU A 134 3.69 9.94 1.77
CA LEU A 134 4.07 10.29 3.13
C LEU A 134 5.06 11.47 3.09
N VAL A 135 4.74 12.54 3.81
CA VAL A 135 5.62 13.69 4.00
C VAL A 135 5.88 13.85 5.49
N ILE A 136 7.15 13.91 5.85
CA ILE A 136 7.61 14.17 7.20
C ILE A 136 8.37 15.49 7.18
N ASP A 137 7.79 16.50 7.83
CA ASP A 137 8.38 17.82 7.99
C ASP A 137 8.88 18.00 9.41
N ALA A 138 10.10 18.50 9.57
CA ALA A 138 10.57 18.99 10.85
C ALA A 138 11.05 20.44 10.72
N SER A 139 10.74 21.27 11.71
CA SER A 139 11.22 22.64 11.84
C SER A 139 12.07 22.75 13.08
N ILE A 140 13.36 22.99 12.89
CA ILE A 140 14.36 22.99 13.96
C ILE A 140 14.87 24.40 14.14
N HIS A 141 14.53 25.01 15.27
CA HIS A 141 15.01 26.34 15.64
C HIS A 141 16.21 26.26 16.56
N SER A 142 17.23 27.08 16.28
CA SER A 142 18.41 27.24 17.15
C SER A 142 18.49 28.67 17.66
N ASP A 143 18.22 28.86 18.95
CA ASP A 143 18.34 30.16 19.63
C ASP A 143 19.78 30.70 19.57
N LEU A 144 20.78 29.81 19.64
CA LEU A 144 22.19 30.18 19.55
C LEU A 144 22.55 30.81 18.20
N LEU A 145 22.05 30.23 17.11
CA LEU A 145 22.38 30.66 15.76
C LEU A 145 21.40 31.71 15.22
N GLY A 146 20.24 31.88 15.88
CA GLY A 146 19.12 32.67 15.36
C GLY A 146 18.66 32.16 14.01
N ARG A 147 18.70 30.83 13.79
CA ARG A 147 18.41 30.18 12.51
C ARG A 147 17.42 29.04 12.67
N GLU A 148 16.71 28.78 11.59
CA GLU A 148 15.76 27.69 11.46
C GLU A 148 16.19 26.76 10.33
N PHE A 149 16.00 25.46 10.53
CA PHE A 149 16.29 24.41 9.57
C PHE A 149 15.03 23.58 9.36
N ASN A 150 14.65 23.36 8.10
CA ASN A 150 13.41 22.69 7.74
C ASN A 150 13.66 21.44 6.90
N PRO A 151 14.23 20.35 7.46
CA PRO A 151 14.36 19.10 6.73
C PRO A 151 12.98 18.51 6.43
N GLN A 152 12.83 17.99 5.21
CA GLN A 152 11.64 17.28 4.75
C GLN A 152 12.07 15.92 4.17
N VAL A 153 11.30 14.89 4.49
CA VAL A 153 11.43 13.54 3.89
C VAL A 153 10.11 13.18 3.24
N THR A 154 10.18 12.77 1.98
CA THR A 154 9.00 12.35 1.20
C THR A 154 9.17 10.92 0.73
N ARG A 155 8.12 10.10 0.88
CA ARG A 155 8.10 8.70 0.49
C ARG A 155 6.76 8.31 -0.10
N ASN A 156 6.74 7.26 -0.91
CA ASN A 156 5.51 6.68 -1.44
C ASN A 156 5.28 5.31 -0.81
N VAL A 157 4.04 5.07 -0.43
CA VAL A 157 3.54 3.79 0.09
C VAL A 157 2.43 3.33 -0.86
N ASN A 158 2.59 2.15 -1.43
CA ASN A 158 1.68 1.58 -2.42
C ASN A 158 1.08 0.28 -1.89
N THR A 159 -0.21 0.06 -2.14
CA THR A 159 -0.87 -1.23 -1.91
C THR A 159 -1.55 -1.74 -3.17
N ASN A 160 -2.06 -2.97 -3.12
CA ASN A 160 -2.85 -3.58 -4.18
C ASN A 160 -3.95 -4.48 -3.59
N ILE A 161 -4.80 -3.86 -2.79
CA ILE A 161 -5.97 -4.44 -2.13
C ILE A 161 -7.01 -4.81 -3.19
N ILE A 162 -7.33 -3.89 -4.11
CA ILE A 162 -8.35 -4.12 -5.13
C ILE A 162 -7.97 -5.24 -6.09
N GLY A 163 -6.68 -5.38 -6.40
CA GLY A 163 -6.18 -6.47 -7.22
C GLY A 163 -6.41 -7.85 -6.61
N GLY A 164 -6.62 -7.94 -5.29
CA GLY A 164 -6.98 -9.17 -4.60
C GLY A 164 -8.32 -9.77 -5.04
N PHE A 165 -9.22 -8.94 -5.59
CA PHE A 165 -10.55 -9.33 -6.09
C PHE A 165 -10.53 -9.86 -7.52
N ASN A 166 -9.38 -9.81 -8.20
CA ASN A 166 -9.25 -10.27 -9.57
C ASN A 166 -8.76 -11.73 -9.60
N SER A 167 -9.48 -12.58 -10.33
CA SER A 167 -9.14 -13.98 -10.59
C SER A 167 -9.68 -14.39 -11.96
N ASP A 168 -8.87 -15.10 -12.75
CA ASP A 168 -9.28 -15.72 -14.03
C ASP A 168 -9.30 -17.26 -13.91
N GLU A 169 -9.42 -17.79 -12.68
CA GLU A 169 -9.39 -19.22 -12.42
C GLU A 169 -10.81 -19.82 -12.46
N ASP A 170 -11.01 -20.78 -13.36
CA ASP A 170 -12.25 -21.54 -13.46
C ASP A 170 -12.45 -22.43 -12.21
N ARG A 171 -13.50 -22.14 -11.44
CA ARG A 171 -13.86 -22.89 -10.23
C ARG A 171 -15.27 -23.46 -10.34
N PRO A 172 -15.46 -24.76 -10.07
CA PRO A 172 -16.80 -25.34 -9.98
C PRO A 172 -17.49 -24.88 -8.69
N ILE A 173 -18.78 -24.55 -8.79
CA ILE A 173 -19.64 -24.29 -7.63
C ILE A 173 -20.49 -25.54 -7.41
N ASP A 174 -20.10 -26.33 -6.41
CA ASP A 174 -20.80 -27.53 -5.97
C ASP A 174 -21.68 -27.24 -4.75
N ILE A 175 -22.80 -27.95 -4.65
CA ILE A 175 -23.68 -27.90 -3.47
C ILE A 175 -24.00 -29.30 -2.99
N ASP A 176 -24.12 -29.44 -1.66
CA ASP A 176 -24.46 -30.70 -0.99
C ASP A 176 -25.97 -30.99 -1.05
N GLU A 177 -26.57 -30.91 -2.23
CA GLU A 177 -27.99 -31.19 -2.47
C GLU A 177 -28.16 -32.39 -3.42
N PRO A 178 -28.77 -33.52 -2.97
CA PRO A 178 -28.84 -34.75 -3.76
C PRO A 178 -29.51 -34.64 -5.14
N ALA A 179 -30.41 -33.67 -5.30
CA ALA A 179 -31.14 -33.43 -6.55
C ALA A 179 -30.47 -32.37 -7.44
N ALA A 180 -29.43 -31.70 -6.95
CA ALA A 180 -28.76 -30.64 -7.69
C ALA A 180 -27.72 -31.20 -8.67
N PRO A 181 -27.51 -30.52 -9.81
CA PRO A 181 -26.37 -30.81 -10.66
C PRO A 181 -25.06 -30.47 -9.95
N SER A 182 -24.01 -31.25 -10.23
CA SER A 182 -22.65 -30.98 -9.78
C SER A 182 -21.73 -30.87 -11.00
N PRO A 183 -21.15 -29.69 -11.28
CA PRO A 183 -21.38 -28.42 -10.59
C PRO A 183 -22.70 -27.72 -10.99
N VAL A 184 -23.20 -26.85 -10.12
CA VAL A 184 -24.38 -26.01 -10.39
C VAL A 184 -24.03 -24.87 -11.34
N LEU A 185 -22.89 -24.23 -11.12
CA LEU A 185 -22.33 -23.18 -11.96
C LEU A 185 -20.81 -23.34 -12.01
N TRP A 186 -20.19 -22.76 -13.02
CA TRP A 186 -18.76 -22.49 -13.02
C TRP A 186 -18.55 -20.99 -12.81
N LEU A 187 -17.66 -20.64 -11.89
CA LEU A 187 -17.15 -19.28 -11.76
C LEU A 187 -15.87 -19.19 -12.58
N ASN A 188 -15.93 -18.49 -13.71
CA ASN A 188 -14.82 -18.37 -14.65
C ASN A 188 -13.85 -17.24 -14.27
N SER A 189 -14.40 -16.11 -13.82
CA SER A 189 -13.60 -14.99 -13.39
C SER A 189 -14.30 -14.16 -12.32
N THR A 190 -13.48 -13.51 -11.49
CA THR A 190 -13.88 -12.44 -10.59
C THR A 190 -13.08 -11.19 -10.90
N SER A 191 -13.73 -10.04 -10.81
CA SER A 191 -13.06 -8.75 -10.92
C SER A 191 -13.60 -7.75 -9.90
N GLY A 192 -12.73 -6.85 -9.47
CA GLY A 192 -13.07 -5.77 -8.55
C GLY A 192 -12.50 -4.43 -9.01
N SER A 193 -13.27 -3.37 -8.80
CA SER A 193 -12.81 -1.99 -8.97
C SER A 193 -13.37 -1.10 -7.86
N TRP A 194 -12.60 -0.09 -7.47
CA TRP A 194 -13.10 0.93 -6.54
C TRP A 194 -14.30 1.67 -7.14
N GLY A 195 -15.38 1.76 -6.36
CA GLY A 195 -16.62 2.46 -6.69
C GLY A 195 -16.63 3.88 -6.09
N GLU A 196 -17.79 4.31 -5.59
CA GLU A 196 -17.89 5.57 -4.86
C GLU A 196 -17.11 5.53 -3.54
N VAL A 197 -16.33 6.57 -3.26
CA VAL A 197 -15.57 6.70 -2.01
C VAL A 197 -16.00 7.97 -1.32
N SER A 198 -16.53 7.82 -0.11
CA SER A 198 -16.94 8.90 0.76
C SER A 198 -16.14 8.87 2.07
N ASN A 199 -16.50 9.73 3.03
CA ASN A 199 -15.94 9.66 4.38
C ASN A 199 -16.52 8.49 5.18
N ASP A 200 -17.74 8.07 4.88
CA ASP A 200 -18.48 7.06 5.66
C ASP A 200 -18.34 5.66 5.05
N THR A 201 -18.21 5.59 3.73
CA THR A 201 -18.17 4.33 2.99
C THR A 201 -17.12 4.34 1.89
N THR A 202 -16.54 3.17 1.62
CA THR A 202 -15.69 2.91 0.45
C THR A 202 -16.30 1.75 -0.33
N GLU A 203 -16.81 2.03 -1.53
CA GLU A 203 -17.44 1.01 -2.36
C GLU A 203 -16.43 0.23 -3.20
N ILE A 204 -16.73 -1.04 -3.42
CA ILE A 204 -16.03 -1.95 -4.32
C ILE A 204 -17.08 -2.58 -5.23
N ASP A 205 -17.02 -2.23 -6.51
CA ASP A 205 -17.82 -2.84 -7.56
C ASP A 205 -17.18 -4.16 -7.98
N THR A 206 -17.92 -5.25 -7.86
CA THR A 206 -17.47 -6.60 -8.22
C THR A 206 -18.27 -7.17 -9.36
N ALA A 207 -17.63 -8.00 -10.17
CA ALA A 207 -18.26 -8.76 -11.23
C ALA A 207 -17.80 -10.22 -11.22
N PHE A 208 -18.76 -11.12 -11.40
CA PHE A 208 -18.58 -12.56 -11.42
C PHE A 208 -19.03 -13.08 -12.78
N GLU A 209 -18.15 -13.74 -13.52
CA GLU A 209 -18.52 -14.45 -14.76
C GLU A 209 -18.92 -15.88 -14.44
N LEU A 210 -20.21 -16.17 -14.58
CA LEU A 210 -20.81 -17.44 -14.19
C LEU A 210 -21.31 -18.19 -15.43
N TYR A 211 -20.82 -19.41 -15.63
CA TYR A 211 -21.25 -20.29 -16.71
C TYR A 211 -22.21 -21.36 -16.19
N ASN A 212 -23.30 -21.59 -16.92
CA ASN A 212 -24.28 -22.62 -16.60
C ASN A 212 -24.06 -23.88 -17.45
N PRO A 213 -23.47 -24.96 -16.89
CA PRO A 213 -23.27 -26.22 -17.60
C PRO A 213 -24.58 -27.05 -17.73
N ASN A 214 -25.66 -26.63 -17.08
CA ASN A 214 -26.87 -27.41 -16.90
C ASN A 214 -27.90 -27.18 -18.01
N PRO A 215 -28.76 -28.17 -18.31
CA PRO A 215 -29.76 -28.07 -19.37
C PRO A 215 -30.96 -27.16 -19.01
N THR A 216 -30.97 -26.59 -17.81
CA THR A 216 -32.04 -25.76 -17.25
C THR A 216 -31.49 -24.38 -16.84
N PRO A 217 -32.27 -23.30 -16.99
CA PRO A 217 -31.82 -21.96 -16.59
C PRO A 217 -31.69 -21.86 -15.06
N ILE A 218 -30.72 -21.07 -14.61
CA ILE A 218 -30.44 -20.81 -13.20
C ILE A 218 -30.64 -19.31 -12.95
N ALA A 219 -31.51 -18.96 -12.01
CA ALA A 219 -31.80 -17.57 -11.66
C ALA A 219 -31.10 -17.17 -10.36
N ILE A 220 -30.36 -16.07 -10.42
CA ILE A 220 -29.68 -15.46 -9.28
C ILE A 220 -30.49 -14.25 -8.84
N SER A 221 -30.91 -14.27 -7.58
CA SER A 221 -31.81 -13.27 -6.99
C SER A 221 -31.10 -12.24 -6.10
N GLU A 222 -29.93 -12.58 -5.58
CA GLU A 222 -29.19 -11.76 -4.61
C GLU A 222 -27.72 -12.20 -4.62
N ILE A 223 -26.81 -11.25 -4.50
CA ILE A 223 -25.38 -11.50 -4.20
C ILE A 223 -25.06 -10.87 -2.85
N GLY A 224 -24.70 -11.70 -1.88
CA GLY A 224 -24.26 -11.25 -0.57
C GLY A 224 -22.75 -11.30 -0.41
N TYR A 225 -22.27 -10.53 0.56
CA TYR A 225 -20.85 -10.42 0.89
C TYR A 225 -20.61 -10.20 2.38
N GLU A 226 -19.44 -10.61 2.83
CA GLU A 226 -18.82 -10.16 4.06
C GLU A 226 -17.32 -9.93 3.85
N ILE A 227 -16.82 -8.77 4.29
CA ILE A 227 -15.41 -8.37 4.20
C ILE A 227 -14.85 -8.23 5.60
N ARG A 228 -13.77 -8.95 5.89
CA ARG A 228 -13.02 -8.87 7.14
C ARG A 228 -11.55 -8.51 6.88
N MET A 229 -10.98 -7.68 7.75
CA MET A 229 -9.55 -7.35 7.75
C MET A 229 -8.99 -7.59 9.16
N ASN A 230 -8.08 -8.56 9.32
CA ASN A 230 -7.51 -8.94 10.63
C ASN A 230 -8.55 -9.29 11.72
N ASN A 231 -9.71 -9.83 11.34
CA ASN A 231 -10.87 -10.10 12.21
C ASN A 231 -11.76 -8.88 12.54
N VAL A 232 -11.53 -7.72 11.93
CA VAL A 232 -12.47 -6.59 11.96
C VAL A 232 -13.43 -6.72 10.79
N THR A 233 -14.74 -6.71 11.06
CA THR A 233 -15.76 -6.76 9.99
C THR A 233 -15.86 -5.38 9.35
N MET A 234 -15.33 -5.24 8.15
CA MET A 234 -15.31 -3.96 7.45
C MET A 234 -16.64 -3.68 6.77
N GLY A 235 -17.37 -4.70 6.33
CA GLY A 235 -18.68 -4.52 5.72
C GLY A 235 -19.34 -5.87 5.44
N ALA A 236 -20.66 -5.90 5.53
CA ALA A 236 -21.48 -7.04 5.17
C ALA A 236 -22.80 -6.55 4.59
N GLY A 237 -23.32 -7.25 3.59
CA GLY A 237 -24.56 -6.84 2.95
C GLY A 237 -24.92 -7.73 1.77
N ALA A 238 -25.93 -7.31 1.03
CA ALA A 238 -26.34 -7.98 -0.18
C ALA A 238 -26.87 -6.98 -1.22
N THR A 239 -26.69 -7.33 -2.49
CA THR A 239 -27.22 -6.62 -3.66
C THR A 239 -28.26 -7.48 -4.35
N ASP A 240 -29.46 -6.93 -4.56
CA ASP A 240 -30.50 -7.58 -5.36
C ASP A 240 -29.98 -7.84 -6.78
N SER A 241 -30.23 -9.03 -7.30
CA SER A 241 -29.89 -9.42 -8.66
C SER A 241 -31.09 -10.04 -9.35
N THR A 242 -31.22 -9.87 -10.65
CA THR A 242 -32.29 -10.51 -11.44
C THR A 242 -31.71 -11.19 -12.67
N VAL A 243 -30.51 -11.75 -12.56
CA VAL A 243 -29.80 -12.39 -13.67
C VAL A 243 -30.27 -13.83 -13.81
N THR A 244 -30.61 -14.23 -15.03
CA THR A 244 -30.91 -15.64 -15.36
C THR A 244 -29.88 -16.14 -16.35
N ILE A 245 -29.12 -17.16 -15.94
CA ILE A 245 -28.09 -17.79 -16.75
C ILE A 245 -28.71 -18.97 -17.50
N ARG A 246 -28.86 -18.85 -18.81
CA ARG A 246 -29.48 -19.89 -19.64
C ARG A 246 -28.53 -21.08 -19.83
N PRO A 247 -29.06 -22.25 -20.26
CA PRO A 247 -28.25 -23.43 -20.50
C PRO A 247 -27.09 -23.18 -21.47
N GLY A 248 -25.87 -23.52 -21.06
CA GLY A 248 -24.66 -23.36 -21.89
C GLY A 248 -24.23 -21.91 -22.12
N GLU A 249 -24.77 -20.96 -21.36
CA GLU A 249 -24.39 -19.54 -21.45
C GLU A 249 -23.50 -19.11 -20.28
N LEU A 250 -22.69 -18.10 -20.56
CA LEU A 250 -21.88 -17.36 -19.61
C LEU A 250 -22.55 -15.99 -19.39
N GLU A 251 -22.78 -15.62 -18.14
CA GLU A 251 -23.38 -14.33 -17.78
C GLU A 251 -22.55 -13.63 -16.71
N THR A 252 -22.50 -12.29 -16.77
CA THR A 252 -21.83 -11.48 -15.76
C THR A 252 -22.83 -11.00 -14.71
N VAL A 253 -22.64 -11.41 -13.46
CA VAL A 253 -23.40 -10.90 -12.31
C VAL A 253 -22.56 -9.85 -11.60
N ARG A 254 -23.17 -8.70 -11.30
CA ARG A 254 -22.49 -7.60 -10.60
C ARG A 254 -23.05 -7.41 -9.21
N ALA A 255 -22.19 -6.97 -8.29
CA ALA A 255 -22.57 -6.55 -6.95
C ALA A 255 -21.78 -5.30 -6.57
N THR A 256 -22.39 -4.43 -5.78
CA THR A 256 -21.67 -3.30 -5.17
C THR A 256 -21.54 -3.61 -3.69
N THR A 257 -20.30 -3.76 -3.24
CA THR A 257 -19.98 -3.99 -1.83
C THR A 257 -19.47 -2.70 -1.21
N ALA A 258 -19.60 -2.54 0.11
CA ALA A 258 -19.18 -1.33 0.80
C ALA A 258 -18.44 -1.67 2.08
N LEU A 259 -17.27 -1.07 2.25
CA LEU A 259 -16.57 -0.98 3.53
C LEU A 259 -17.17 0.19 4.32
N GLN A 260 -17.40 -0.02 5.60
CA GLN A 260 -17.81 0.99 6.57
C GLN A 260 -16.55 1.65 7.14
N ASN A 261 -16.33 2.91 6.80
CA ASN A 261 -15.10 3.63 7.16
C ASN A 261 -15.00 3.89 8.67
N GLU A 262 -16.13 3.83 9.41
CA GLU A 262 -16.14 3.88 10.87
C GLU A 262 -15.35 2.73 11.54
N ASN A 263 -15.11 1.62 10.83
CA ASN A 263 -14.35 0.47 11.35
C ASN A 263 -12.85 0.55 11.00
N LEU A 264 -12.41 1.58 10.26
CA LEU A 264 -11.01 1.70 9.84
C LEU A 264 -10.06 1.99 10.99
N ASP A 265 -10.52 2.63 12.07
CA ASP A 265 -9.70 2.88 13.25
C ASP A 265 -9.36 1.57 13.97
N GLU A 266 -10.34 0.68 14.18
CA GLU A 266 -10.15 -0.65 14.76
C GLU A 266 -9.26 -1.51 13.86
N TRP A 267 -9.52 -1.52 12.55
CA TRP A 267 -8.67 -2.20 11.57
C TRP A 267 -7.22 -1.70 11.68
N TRP A 268 -7.01 -0.39 11.71
CA TRP A 268 -5.68 0.20 11.80
C TRP A 268 -4.92 -0.23 13.06
N VAL A 269 -5.59 -0.25 14.21
CA VAL A 269 -5.00 -0.77 15.45
C VAL A 269 -4.55 -2.22 15.27
N SER A 270 -5.39 -3.07 14.68
CA SER A 270 -5.06 -4.47 14.43
C SER A 270 -3.90 -4.62 13.43
N HIS A 271 -3.87 -3.80 12.39
CA HIS A 271 -2.82 -3.77 11.37
C HIS A 271 -1.46 -3.45 11.99
N LEU A 272 -1.37 -2.38 12.78
CA LEU A 272 -0.14 -1.99 13.45
C LEU A 272 0.32 -3.00 14.52
N ARG A 273 -0.62 -3.66 15.21
CA ARG A 273 -0.29 -4.72 16.19
C ARG A 273 0.21 -6.00 15.53
N ASN A 274 -0.17 -6.23 14.28
CA ASN A 274 0.31 -7.34 13.45
C ASN A 274 1.48 -6.90 12.56
N ASP A 275 2.35 -6.02 13.07
CA ASP A 275 3.55 -5.55 12.35
C ASP A 275 3.25 -5.01 10.94
N GLN A 276 2.22 -4.15 10.84
CA GLN A 276 1.75 -3.60 9.56
C GLN A 276 1.30 -4.68 8.55
N THR A 277 0.72 -5.76 9.05
CA THR A 277 0.17 -6.85 8.24
C THR A 277 -1.34 -6.94 8.41
N THR A 278 -2.04 -7.10 7.30
CA THR A 278 -3.47 -7.37 7.26
C THR A 278 -3.81 -8.65 6.51
N ARG A 279 -4.55 -9.55 7.14
CA ARG A 279 -5.27 -10.63 6.45
C ARG A 279 -6.64 -10.13 6.02
N LEU A 280 -6.81 -9.95 4.71
CA LEU A 280 -8.09 -9.66 4.07
C LEU A 280 -8.79 -10.99 3.78
N GLU A 281 -10.04 -11.10 4.24
CA GLU A 281 -10.95 -12.20 3.96
C GLU A 281 -12.23 -11.61 3.36
N VAL A 282 -12.63 -12.08 2.19
CA VAL A 282 -13.91 -11.71 1.56
C VAL A 282 -14.66 -12.96 1.20
N GLU A 283 -15.88 -13.08 1.69
CA GLU A 283 -16.77 -14.20 1.39
C GLU A 283 -17.92 -13.66 0.52
N PHE A 284 -18.14 -14.29 -0.64
CA PHE A 284 -19.27 -13.99 -1.52
C PHE A 284 -20.22 -15.18 -1.58
N TYR A 285 -21.52 -14.90 -1.54
CA TYR A 285 -22.56 -15.90 -1.75
C TYR A 285 -23.63 -15.41 -2.71
N ALA A 286 -24.31 -16.33 -3.37
CA ALA A 286 -25.45 -16.05 -4.23
C ALA A 286 -26.69 -16.76 -3.72
N ARG A 287 -27.83 -16.07 -3.78
CA ARG A 287 -29.14 -16.70 -3.59
C ARG A 287 -29.69 -17.15 -4.93
N VAL A 288 -29.76 -18.47 -5.11
CA VAL A 288 -30.12 -19.10 -6.37
C VAL A 288 -31.47 -19.81 -6.26
N ASP A 289 -32.36 -19.55 -7.23
CA ASP A 289 -33.63 -20.26 -7.36
C ASP A 289 -33.47 -21.51 -8.24
N LEU A 290 -33.56 -22.68 -7.62
CA LEU A 290 -33.48 -23.99 -8.28
C LEU A 290 -34.87 -24.63 -8.52
N SER A 291 -35.96 -23.86 -8.42
CA SER A 291 -37.33 -24.37 -8.62
C SER A 291 -37.52 -25.05 -9.98
N ALA A 292 -36.79 -24.62 -11.02
CA ALA A 292 -36.84 -25.20 -12.36
C ALA A 292 -36.36 -26.66 -12.42
N ILE A 293 -35.56 -27.11 -11.44
CA ILE A 293 -35.04 -28.47 -11.33
C ILE A 293 -35.62 -29.21 -10.10
N GLY A 294 -36.71 -28.70 -9.53
CA GLY A 294 -37.38 -29.32 -8.37
C GLY A 294 -36.75 -28.99 -7.02
N GLY A 295 -35.83 -28.02 -6.97
CA GLY A 295 -35.29 -27.47 -5.73
C GLY A 295 -36.09 -26.27 -5.20
N GLY A 296 -35.55 -25.59 -4.20
CA GLY A 296 -36.04 -24.30 -3.72
C GLY A 296 -34.99 -23.20 -3.95
N THR A 297 -35.18 -22.07 -3.27
CA THR A 297 -34.16 -21.03 -3.19
C THR A 297 -33.11 -21.42 -2.14
N ILE A 298 -31.85 -21.41 -2.52
CA ILE A 298 -30.72 -21.74 -1.65
C ILE A 298 -29.63 -20.68 -1.73
N GLU A 299 -28.77 -20.65 -0.71
CA GLU A 299 -27.55 -19.85 -0.71
C GLU A 299 -26.38 -20.73 -1.13
N ILE A 300 -25.58 -20.26 -2.08
CA ILE A 300 -24.39 -20.96 -2.57
C ILE A 300 -23.17 -20.05 -2.42
N PRO A 301 -22.04 -20.56 -1.89
CA PRO A 301 -20.80 -19.80 -1.90
C PRO A 301 -20.34 -19.60 -3.36
N LEU A 302 -19.99 -18.38 -3.71
CA LEU A 302 -19.44 -18.05 -5.03
C LEU A 302 -17.91 -18.07 -5.00
N ASP A 303 -17.33 -17.31 -4.07
CA ASP A 303 -15.90 -17.14 -3.96
C ASP A 303 -15.50 -16.80 -2.53
N SER A 304 -14.25 -17.13 -2.19
CA SER A 304 -13.59 -16.71 -0.96
C SER A 304 -12.22 -16.15 -1.32
N ILE A 305 -12.00 -14.87 -1.04
CA ILE A 305 -10.70 -14.22 -1.26
C ILE A 305 -9.99 -14.16 0.08
N GLU A 306 -8.82 -14.78 0.16
CA GLU A 306 -7.89 -14.63 1.27
C GLU A 306 -6.58 -14.02 0.77
N ARG A 307 -6.19 -12.86 1.32
CA ARG A 307 -4.96 -12.16 0.95
C ARG A 307 -4.25 -11.61 2.17
N THR A 308 -2.93 -11.59 2.12
CA THR A 308 -2.09 -10.86 3.08
C THR A 308 -1.63 -9.57 2.43
N ILE A 309 -1.89 -8.44 3.08
CA ILE A 309 -1.45 -7.10 2.71
C ILE A 309 -0.40 -6.67 3.74
N GLU A 310 0.81 -6.39 3.30
CA GLU A 310 1.90 -5.91 4.14
C GLU A 310 2.22 -4.47 3.75
N THR A 311 2.46 -3.61 4.74
CA THR A 311 2.95 -2.25 4.50
C THR A 311 4.22 -1.98 5.30
N ASP A 312 5.01 -1.04 4.80
CA ASP A 312 6.13 -0.46 5.53
C ASP A 312 6.07 1.06 5.38
N ILE A 313 5.25 1.69 6.21
CA ILE A 313 4.96 3.12 6.10
C ILE A 313 6.22 3.95 6.39
N PHE A 314 7.03 3.53 7.35
CA PHE A 314 8.23 4.27 7.75
C PHE A 314 9.53 3.77 7.13
N GLY A 315 9.55 2.66 6.40
CA GLY A 315 10.54 2.28 5.39
C GLY A 315 12.01 2.26 5.82
N GLN A 316 12.74 1.19 5.51
CA GLN A 316 14.17 1.32 5.23
C GLN A 316 14.34 1.60 3.74
N GLU A 317 15.02 2.70 3.38
CA GLU A 317 15.65 2.71 2.06
C GLU A 317 16.70 1.61 2.11
N SER A 318 16.40 0.45 1.51
CA SER A 318 17.46 -0.48 1.14
C SER A 318 18.33 0.29 0.17
N ALA A 319 19.46 0.82 0.65
CA ALA A 319 20.54 1.27 -0.18
C ALA A 319 20.76 0.16 -1.21
N GLY A 320 20.57 0.50 -2.49
CA GLY A 320 20.55 -0.46 -3.56
C GLY A 320 21.68 -1.46 -3.43
N ASP A 321 21.35 -2.72 -3.67
CA ASP A 321 22.33 -3.75 -4.04
C ASP A 321 23.16 -3.17 -5.18
N THR A 322 24.27 -2.52 -4.84
CA THR A 322 25.35 -2.26 -5.77
C THR A 322 25.88 -3.64 -6.10
N GLY A 323 25.31 -4.22 -7.15
CA GLY A 323 25.70 -5.50 -7.71
C GLY A 323 27.22 -5.60 -7.69
N GLY A 324 27.70 -6.47 -6.81
CA GLY A 324 29.09 -6.81 -6.69
C GLY A 324 29.57 -7.26 -8.05
N SER A 325 30.36 -6.41 -8.69
CA SER A 325 31.18 -6.77 -9.83
C SER A 325 32.19 -7.80 -9.37
N ASP A 326 31.87 -9.09 -9.55
CA ASP A 326 32.82 -10.17 -9.34
C ASP A 326 32.98 -11.01 -10.62
N GLY A 327 34.08 -10.72 -11.34
CA GLY A 327 35.04 -11.76 -11.70
C GLY A 327 34.64 -12.82 -12.73
N GLY A 328 34.14 -12.42 -13.90
CA GLY A 328 34.04 -13.30 -15.07
C GLY A 328 35.25 -13.19 -16.01
N THR A 329 36.27 -14.01 -15.76
CA THR A 329 37.51 -14.19 -16.53
C THR A 329 37.35 -14.18 -18.06
N THR A 330 37.96 -13.21 -18.74
CA THR A 330 38.30 -13.32 -20.18
C THR A 330 39.82 -13.19 -20.37
N THR A 331 40.46 -14.31 -20.69
CA THR A 331 41.86 -14.38 -21.15
C THR A 331 41.96 -13.81 -22.58
N PRO A 332 43.03 -13.05 -22.92
CA PRO A 332 43.06 -12.13 -24.05
C PRO A 332 43.68 -12.75 -25.32
N THR A 333 43.41 -12.16 -26.49
CA THR A 333 44.17 -12.36 -27.74
C THR A 333 44.13 -11.05 -28.55
N PRO A 334 45.24 -10.67 -29.21
CA PRO A 334 45.72 -9.28 -29.28
C PRO A 334 45.24 -8.48 -30.50
N ALA A 335 45.46 -7.17 -30.37
CA ALA A 335 45.36 -6.15 -31.39
C ALA A 335 46.21 -6.44 -32.64
N ASP A 336 45.73 -5.99 -33.79
CA ASP A 336 46.58 -5.50 -34.87
C ASP A 336 45.90 -4.34 -35.62
N ASP A 337 46.79 -3.47 -36.09
CA ASP A 337 46.67 -2.09 -36.49
C ASP A 337 46.02 -1.82 -37.87
N ASP A 338 45.31 -0.70 -37.91
CA ASP A 338 45.46 0.43 -38.83
C ASP A 338 45.14 0.38 -40.36
N THR A 339 44.64 1.54 -40.81
CA THR A 339 44.71 2.18 -42.14
C THR A 339 43.71 1.92 -43.32
N THR A 340 42.92 2.98 -43.59
CA THR A 340 42.70 3.73 -44.86
C THR A 340 41.66 3.32 -45.94
N THR A 341 40.62 4.16 -46.05
CA THR A 341 40.11 4.95 -47.20
C THR A 341 40.15 4.41 -48.64
N ALA A 342 38.97 4.30 -49.29
CA ALA A 342 38.55 4.99 -50.53
C ALA A 342 37.57 4.16 -51.42
N THR A 343 36.49 4.80 -51.88
CA THR A 343 35.62 4.40 -53.02
C THR A 343 36.19 5.02 -54.31
N PRO A 344 36.20 4.33 -55.49
CA PRO A 344 35.16 4.56 -56.52
C PRO A 344 34.78 3.36 -57.45
N THR A 345 33.48 3.31 -57.79
CA THR A 345 32.70 3.01 -59.04
C THR A 345 33.44 2.77 -60.39
N PRO A 346 32.83 2.30 -61.53
CA PRO A 346 31.76 1.32 -61.88
C PRO A 346 32.23 0.22 -62.89
N THR A 347 31.37 -0.71 -63.37
CA THR A 347 31.15 -1.06 -64.81
C THR A 347 30.09 -2.17 -65.02
N GLU A 348 29.05 -1.79 -65.76
CA GLU A 348 28.14 -2.44 -66.73
C GLU A 348 27.93 -3.97 -66.93
N THR A 349 26.62 -4.29 -67.04
CA THR A 349 25.92 -5.09 -68.09
C THR A 349 26.09 -6.61 -68.13
N ASP A 350 25.01 -7.36 -67.84
CA ASP A 350 24.19 -8.00 -68.90
C ASP A 350 22.83 -8.51 -68.39
N THR A 351 21.78 -7.99 -69.02
CA THR A 351 20.49 -8.59 -69.45
C THR A 351 20.09 -9.98 -68.92
N LEU A 352 18.85 -10.08 -68.38
CA LEU A 352 17.74 -10.90 -68.94
C LEU A 352 16.49 -10.89 -68.03
N LEU A 353 15.42 -10.30 -68.58
CA LEU A 353 13.99 -10.67 -68.54
C LEU A 353 13.36 -11.02 -67.16
N ALA A 354 12.54 -10.14 -66.58
CA ALA A 354 11.13 -9.85 -66.93
C ALA A 354 10.17 -11.00 -66.55
N VAL A 355 9.32 -10.78 -65.53
CA VAL A 355 7.86 -10.41 -65.66
C VAL A 355 7.02 -11.68 -65.36
N ASP A 356 6.04 -11.73 -64.48
CA ASP A 356 5.15 -10.68 -63.95
C ASP A 356 4.37 -11.20 -62.71
N GLY A 357 3.93 -10.28 -61.83
CA GLY A 357 2.64 -10.44 -61.13
C GLY A 357 1.49 -10.08 -62.11
N PRO A 358 0.25 -9.74 -61.71
CA PRO A 358 -0.26 -9.48 -60.37
C PRO A 358 -1.71 -10.02 -60.13
N THR A 359 -2.22 -9.72 -58.94
CA THR A 359 -3.62 -9.40 -58.57
C THR A 359 -4.80 -9.88 -59.42
N ALA A 360 -5.72 -10.60 -58.75
CA ALA A 360 -7.14 -10.26 -58.72
C ALA A 360 -7.64 -10.43 -57.27
#